data_AF-A0A550GIK5-F1
#
_entry.id   AF-A0A550GIK5-F1
#
_cell.length_a   1.000
_cell.length_b   1.000
_cell.length_c   1.000
_cell.angle_alpha   90.00
_cell.angle_beta   90.00
_cell.angle_gamma   90.00
#
_symmetry.space_group_name_H-M   'P 1'
#
loop_
_entity.id
_entity.type
_entity.pdbx_description
1 polymer ?
#
loop_
_entity_poly.entity_id
_entity_poly.type
_entity_poly.pdbx_seq_one_letter_code
_entity_poly.pdbx_strand_id
1 'polypeptide(L)'
;MPTASIDFTLSASAMILLVMGAIFGVNMVAEPYLEGDTFDEGRYSQIARHVLLSEGEPADWGVDGNITYFGLASTGGAYELDIDKVTRLNPLNSHSLDYGSIWQALGIE
;
A
#
# COMPACT_ATOMS: atom_id res chain seq x y z
N MET A 1 32.40 -10.63 18.60
CA MET A 1 31.17 -10.94 17.82
C MET A 1 31.61 -11.31 16.41
N PRO A 2 31.11 -12.39 15.81
CA PRO A 2 31.51 -12.79 14.46
C PRO A 2 31.07 -11.74 13.43
N THR A 3 31.90 -11.46 12.43
CA THR A 3 31.66 -10.43 11.40
C THR A 3 30.29 -10.57 10.73
N ALA A 4 29.85 -11.80 10.48
CA ALA A 4 28.52 -12.10 9.93
C ALA A 4 27.35 -11.58 10.78
N SER A 5 27.49 -11.51 12.12
CA SER A 5 26.44 -10.97 13.00
C SER A 5 26.35 -9.44 12.95
N ILE A 6 27.46 -8.77 12.66
CA ILE A 6 27.52 -7.31 12.47
C ILE A 6 26.91 -6.94 11.13
N ASP A 7 27.28 -7.66 10.06
CA ASP A 7 26.74 -7.44 8.71
C ASP A 7 25.22 -7.66 8.64
N PHE A 8 24.73 -8.71 9.32
CA PHE A 8 23.29 -8.96 9.43
C PHE A 8 22.55 -7.83 10.16
N THR A 9 23.09 -7.36 11.29
CA THR A 9 22.47 -6.28 12.06
C THR A 9 22.45 -4.97 11.26
N LEU A 10 23.52 -4.69 10.52
CA LEU A 10 23.60 -3.51 9.65
C LEU A 10 22.60 -3.60 8.48
N SER A 11 22.51 -4.75 7.82
CA SER A 11 21.55 -4.97 6.74
C SER A 11 20.11 -4.87 7.22
N ALA A 12 19.79 -5.50 8.36
CA ALA A 12 18.46 -5.43 8.96
C ALA A 12 18.09 -3.99 9.36
N SER A 13 18.99 -3.25 9.99
CA SER A 13 18.75 -1.85 10.38
C SER A 13 18.60 -0.93 9.16
N ALA A 14 19.40 -1.12 8.11
CA ALA A 14 19.24 -0.40 6.85
C ALA A 14 17.88 -0.68 6.19
N MET A 15 17.44 -1.94 6.18
CA MET A 15 16.15 -2.32 5.61
C MET A 15 14.98 -1.71 6.37
N ILE A 16 15.04 -1.66 7.71
CA ILE A 16 14.05 -0.98 8.54
C ILE A 16 13.99 0.51 8.23
N LEU A 17 15.14 1.18 8.10
CA LEU A 17 15.20 2.61 7.75
C LEU A 17 14.61 2.88 6.35
N LEU A 18 14.88 2.01 5.38
CA LEU A 18 14.30 2.12 4.04
C LEU A 18 12.78 1.96 4.06
N VAL A 19 12.27 0.98 4.82
CA VAL A 19 10.81 0.77 4.96
C VAL A 19 10.17 1.97 5.66
N MET A 20 10.74 2.47 6.76
CA MET A 20 10.22 3.67 7.43
C MET A 20 10.27 4.90 6.53
N GLY A 21 11.34 5.08 5.75
CA GLY A 21 11.46 6.16 4.78
C GLY A 21 10.41 6.07 3.67
N ALA A 22 10.12 4.86 3.18
CA ALA A 22 9.06 4.64 2.20
C ALA A 22 7.67 4.96 2.78
N ILE A 23 7.38 4.51 4.01
CA ILE A 23 6.12 4.83 4.70
C ILE A 23 5.98 6.33 4.91
N PHE A 24 7.04 7.00 5.35
CA PHE A 24 7.06 8.45 5.51
C PHE A 24 6.79 9.18 4.19
N GLY A 25 7.44 8.75 3.10
CA GLY A 25 7.23 9.31 1.76
C GLY A 25 5.81 9.11 1.26
N VAL A 26 5.23 7.92 1.46
CA VAL A 26 3.83 7.63 1.11
C VAL A 26 2.88 8.54 1.91
N ASN A 27 3.10 8.70 3.22
CA ASN A 27 2.29 9.59 4.04
C ASN A 27 2.42 11.05 3.60
N MET A 28 3.62 11.53 3.27
CA MET A 28 3.83 12.90 2.77
C MET A 28 3.12 13.16 1.45
N VAL A 29 3.05 12.16 0.56
CA VAL A 29 2.30 12.26 -0.69
C VAL A 29 0.80 12.16 -0.45
N ALA A 30 0.36 11.36 0.52
CA ALA A 30 -1.05 11.18 0.86
C ALA A 30 -1.65 12.36 1.65
N GLU A 31 -0.85 13.06 2.45
CA GLU A 31 -1.30 14.11 3.38
C GLU A 31 -2.10 15.25 2.70
N PRO A 32 -1.71 15.81 1.55
CA PRO A 32 -2.47 16.86 0.86
C PRO A 32 -3.86 16.40 0.42
N TYR A 33 -3.95 15.12 0.06
CA TYR A 33 -5.14 14.46 -0.47
C TYR A 33 -6.10 14.05 0.64
N LEU A 34 -5.63 13.94 1.88
CA LEU A 34 -6.46 13.58 3.01
C LEU A 34 -7.18 14.78 3.65
N GLU A 35 -7.11 16.00 3.11
CA GLU A 35 -7.88 17.20 3.54
C GLU A 35 -8.33 17.18 5.02
N GLY A 36 -7.38 17.20 5.95
CA GLY A 36 -7.66 17.27 7.37
C GLY A 36 -6.72 18.26 8.03
N ASP A 37 -7.26 19.35 8.58
CA ASP A 37 -6.50 20.32 9.39
C ASP A 37 -5.83 19.64 10.60
N THR A 38 -6.24 18.42 10.95
CA THR A 38 -5.70 17.63 12.05
C THR A 38 -5.53 16.16 11.66
N PHE A 39 -4.42 15.56 12.13
CA PHE A 39 -4.18 14.12 12.03
C PHE A 39 -5.28 13.36 12.80
N ASP A 40 -6.13 12.64 12.07
CA ASP A 40 -7.15 11.75 12.64
C ASP A 40 -6.70 10.28 12.50
N GLU A 41 -6.11 9.75 13.57
CA GLU A 41 -5.68 8.36 13.69
C GLU A 41 -6.79 7.36 13.31
N GLY A 42 -8.05 7.68 13.65
CA GLY A 42 -9.20 6.83 13.35
C GLY A 42 -9.43 6.71 11.85
N ARG A 43 -9.31 7.83 11.11
CA ARG A 43 -9.44 7.87 9.65
C ARG A 43 -8.31 7.11 8.96
N TYR A 44 -7.06 7.31 9.38
CA TYR A 44 -5.92 6.55 8.85
C TYR A 44 -6.06 5.04 9.12
N SER A 45 -6.50 4.66 10.32
CA SER A 45 -6.78 3.28 10.67
C SER A 45 -7.87 2.67 9.79
N GLN A 46 -8.93 3.43 9.49
CA GLN A 46 -10.00 2.97 8.59
C GLN A 46 -9.52 2.78 7.15
N ILE A 47 -8.73 3.70 6.61
CA ILE A 47 -8.14 3.57 5.27
C ILE A 47 -7.22 2.35 5.20
N ALA A 48 -6.33 2.18 6.17
CA ALA A 48 -5.45 1.02 6.24
C ALA A 48 -6.23 -0.29 6.33
N ARG A 49 -7.28 -0.33 7.17
CA ARG A 49 -8.17 -1.50 7.25
C ARG A 49 -8.90 -1.76 5.95
N HIS A 50 -9.39 -0.72 5.27
CA HIS A 50 -10.04 -0.87 3.98
C HIS A 50 -9.07 -1.48 2.95
N VAL A 51 -7.87 -0.91 2.81
CA VAL A 51 -6.85 -1.41 1.88
C VAL A 51 -6.46 -2.87 2.15
N LEU A 52 -6.28 -3.23 3.42
CA LEU A 52 -5.79 -4.57 3.82
C LEU A 52 -6.88 -5.65 3.90
N LEU A 53 -8.15 -5.26 4.04
CA LEU A 53 -9.26 -6.20 4.26
C LEU A 53 -10.28 -6.23 3.12
N SER A 54 -10.24 -5.26 2.21
CA SER A 54 -11.07 -5.24 1.00
C SER A 54 -10.34 -5.95 -0.14
N GLU A 55 -11.06 -6.75 -0.91
CA GLU A 55 -10.56 -7.31 -2.17
C GLU A 55 -10.46 -6.23 -3.27
N GLY A 56 -11.17 -5.11 -3.10
CA GLY A 56 -11.36 -4.11 -4.14
C GLY A 56 -12.40 -4.53 -5.17
N GLU A 57 -12.79 -3.58 -6.03
CA GLU A 57 -13.78 -3.80 -7.08
C GLU A 57 -13.35 -3.12 -8.39
N PRO A 58 -13.34 -3.83 -9.53
CA PRO A 58 -13.56 -5.27 -9.65
C PRO A 58 -12.49 -6.09 -8.91
N ALA A 59 -12.81 -7.34 -8.56
CA ALA A 59 -11.95 -8.19 -7.72
C ALA A 59 -10.57 -8.46 -8.35
N ASP A 60 -10.41 -8.25 -9.65
CA ASP A 60 -9.19 -8.40 -10.42
C ASP A 60 -8.79 -7.09 -11.13
N TRP A 61 -9.08 -5.94 -10.51
CA TRP A 61 -8.78 -4.59 -11.02
C TRP A 61 -7.42 -4.46 -11.72
N GLY A 62 -7.37 -3.77 -12.85
CA GLY A 62 -6.16 -3.68 -13.69
C GLY A 62 -6.04 -4.79 -14.75
N VAL A 63 -6.81 -5.89 -14.64
CA VAL A 63 -7.01 -6.87 -15.72
C VAL A 63 -8.25 -6.50 -16.53
N ASP A 64 -9.43 -6.53 -15.90
CA ASP A 64 -10.73 -6.35 -16.58
C ASP A 64 -11.39 -4.99 -16.26
N GLY A 65 -10.63 -3.91 -16.46
CA GLY A 65 -11.15 -2.54 -16.43
C GLY A 65 -10.59 -1.66 -15.31
N ASN A 66 -11.13 -0.44 -15.24
CA ASN A 66 -10.69 0.55 -14.26
C ASN A 66 -11.16 0.18 -12.85
N ILE A 67 -10.29 0.45 -11.89
CA ILE A 67 -10.59 0.26 -10.48
C ILE A 67 -11.68 1.23 -10.03
N THR A 68 -12.66 0.71 -9.28
CA THR A 68 -13.72 1.50 -8.63
C THR A 68 -13.48 1.59 -7.13
N TYR A 69 -13.09 0.47 -6.51
CA TYR A 69 -12.71 0.41 -5.09
C TYR A 69 -11.35 -0.25 -4.94
N PHE A 70 -10.44 0.39 -4.19
CA PHE A 70 -9.11 -0.15 -3.96
C PHE A 70 -9.06 -1.13 -2.79
N GLY A 71 -8.35 -2.25 -2.98
CA GLY A 71 -8.17 -3.28 -1.98
C GLY A 71 -7.12 -4.30 -2.40
N LEU A 72 -6.40 -4.83 -1.42
CA LEU A 72 -5.30 -5.78 -1.61
C LEU A 72 -5.57 -7.15 -0.98
N ALA A 73 -6.73 -7.35 -0.36
CA ALA A 73 -7.04 -8.62 0.28
C ALA A 73 -7.23 -9.73 -0.75
N SER A 74 -6.77 -10.92 -0.38
CA SER A 74 -7.09 -12.19 -1.04
C SER A 74 -8.43 -12.71 -0.54
N THR A 75 -9.15 -13.42 -1.40
CA THR A 75 -10.40 -14.13 -1.07
C THR A 75 -10.21 -15.24 -0.02
N GLY A 76 -8.96 -15.70 0.19
CA GLY A 76 -8.64 -16.93 0.91
C GLY A 76 -8.47 -16.82 2.43
N GLY A 77 -8.23 -15.61 2.98
CA GLY A 77 -7.83 -15.49 4.38
C GLY A 77 -7.86 -14.07 4.95
N ALA A 78 -8.15 -13.96 6.24
CA ALA A 78 -8.11 -12.67 6.94
C ALA A 78 -6.67 -12.12 6.96
N TYR A 79 -6.50 -10.88 6.50
CA TYR A 79 -5.19 -10.19 6.35
C TYR A 79 -4.23 -10.84 5.35
N GLU A 80 -4.71 -11.80 4.54
CA GLU A 80 -3.92 -12.33 3.43
C GLU A 80 -3.98 -11.33 2.28
N LEU A 81 -2.80 -10.95 1.78
CA LEU A 81 -2.70 -10.08 0.62
C LEU A 81 -2.66 -10.90 -0.66
N ASP A 82 -3.43 -10.48 -1.66
CA ASP A 82 -3.31 -10.98 -3.01
C ASP A 82 -1.99 -10.49 -3.61
N ILE A 83 -1.03 -11.40 -3.71
CA ILE A 83 0.32 -11.09 -4.18
C ILE A 83 0.29 -10.57 -5.62
N ASP A 84 -0.61 -11.07 -6.46
CA ASP A 84 -0.71 -10.58 -7.84
C ASP A 84 -1.09 -9.09 -7.83
N LYS A 85 -2.12 -8.70 -7.05
CA LYS A 85 -2.50 -7.29 -6.86
C LYS A 85 -1.38 -6.42 -6.29
N VAL A 86 -0.65 -6.92 -5.29
CA VAL A 86 0.50 -6.20 -4.73
C VAL A 86 1.55 -5.93 -5.80
N THR A 87 1.80 -6.88 -6.71
CA THR A 87 2.74 -6.67 -7.81
C THR A 87 2.25 -5.68 -8.87
N ARG A 88 0.94 -5.43 -8.98
CA ARG A 88 0.37 -4.40 -9.87
C ARG A 88 0.65 -2.98 -9.41
N LEU A 89 1.07 -2.78 -8.16
CA LEU A 89 1.59 -1.49 -7.68
C LEU A 89 2.96 -1.14 -8.27
N ASN A 90 3.61 -2.09 -8.96
CA ASN A 90 4.82 -1.82 -9.73
C ASN A 90 4.42 -1.32 -11.14
N PRO A 91 4.86 -0.13 -11.56
CA PRO A 91 4.55 0.42 -12.90
C PRO A 91 5.15 -0.40 -14.07
N LEU A 92 6.00 -1.38 -13.80
CA LEU A 92 6.49 -2.33 -14.80
C LEU A 92 5.56 -3.53 -15.02
N ASN A 93 4.51 -3.69 -14.20
CA ASN A 93 3.51 -4.74 -14.37
C ASN A 93 2.57 -4.40 -15.53
N SER A 94 2.17 -5.40 -16.33
CA SER A 94 1.25 -5.19 -17.46
C SER A 94 -0.14 -4.71 -17.05
N HIS A 95 -0.52 -4.94 -15.79
CA HIS A 95 -1.78 -4.55 -15.17
C HIS A 95 -1.59 -3.41 -14.17
N SER A 96 -0.50 -2.65 -14.26
CA SER A 96 -0.20 -1.59 -13.31
C SER A 96 -1.21 -0.45 -13.40
N LEU A 97 -1.63 0.06 -12.25
CA LEU A 97 -2.46 1.25 -12.16
C LEU A 97 -1.60 2.49 -11.91
N ASP A 98 -2.04 3.62 -12.46
CA ASP A 98 -1.50 4.92 -12.07
C ASP A 98 -1.92 5.25 -10.63
N TYR A 99 -1.03 5.92 -9.89
CA TYR A 99 -1.32 6.31 -8.50
C TYR A 99 -2.56 7.21 -8.40
N GLY A 100 -2.83 8.06 -9.38
CA GLY A 100 -4.03 8.90 -9.40
C GLY A 100 -5.32 8.09 -9.42
N SER A 101 -5.37 6.98 -10.17
CA SER A 101 -6.53 6.08 -10.21
C SER A 101 -6.73 5.35 -8.87
N ILE A 102 -5.64 5.01 -8.17
CA ILE A 102 -5.70 4.42 -6.83
C ILE A 102 -6.25 5.43 -5.82
N TRP A 103 -5.81 6.70 -5.88
CA TRP A 103 -6.31 7.76 -5.00
C TRP A 103 -7.81 8.02 -5.23
N GLN A 104 -8.24 8.12 -6.50
CA GLN A 104 -9.66 8.26 -6.83
C GLN A 104 -10.50 7.08 -6.30
N ALA A 105 -10.00 5.85 -6.43
CA ALA A 105 -10.68 4.66 -5.90
C ALA A 105 -10.70 4.58 -4.37
N LEU A 106 -9.87 5.36 -3.68
CA LEU A 106 -9.94 5.58 -2.23
C LEU A 106 -10.88 6.74 -1.85
N GLY A 107 -11.54 7.36 -2.83
CA GLY A 107 -12.44 8.50 -2.63
C GLY A 107 -11.69 9.80 -2.40
N ILE A 108 -10.46 9.89 -2.91
CA ILE A 108 -9.58 11.02 -2.72
C ILE A 108 -9.30 11.68 -4.08
N GLU A 109 -9.73 12.94 -4.25
CA GLU A 109 -9.62 13.72 -5.50
C GLU A 109 -8.34 14.56 -5.59
#